data_AF-A0A961HP32-F1
#
_entry.id   AF-A0A961HP32-F1
#
_cell.length_a   1.000
_cell.length_b   1.000
_cell.length_c   1.000
_cell.angle_alpha   90.00
_cell.angle_beta   90.00
_cell.angle_gamma   90.00
#
_symmetry.space_group_name_H-M   'P 1'
#
loop_
_entity.id
_entity.type
_entity.pdbx_description
1 polymer ?
#
loop_
_entity_poly.entity_id
_entity_poly.type
_entity_poly.pdbx_seq_one_letter_code
_entity_poly.pdbx_strand_id
1 'polypeptide(L)'
;MSEKKMPTLVVFLGAGGVGKTTLSASYSAYLAERGYRTGLISIDPAKRLQSAFGGRAITEEGSLLYEADSGGTLRGCMLDLSSTLRRWIRAEGLEAEHEERLFAHPLF
;
A
#
# COMPACT_ATOMS: atom_id res chain seq x y z
N MET A 1 13.40 -9.49 30.66
CA MET A 1 12.25 -9.13 29.80
C MET A 1 12.51 -9.71 28.43
N SER A 2 11.68 -10.65 27.95
CA SER A 2 11.81 -11.21 26.60
C SER A 2 11.57 -10.08 25.59
N GLU A 3 12.54 -9.85 24.72
CA GLU A 3 12.42 -8.88 23.63
C GLU A 3 11.26 -9.33 22.73
N LYS A 4 10.18 -8.55 22.71
CA LYS A 4 8.95 -8.91 21.99
C LYS A 4 9.23 -8.68 20.51
N LYS A 5 9.42 -9.76 19.74
CA LYS A 5 9.67 -9.70 18.30
C LYS A 5 8.58 -8.87 17.61
N MET A 6 8.99 -7.88 16.83
CA MET A 6 8.05 -7.00 16.14
C MET A 6 7.17 -7.78 15.15
N PRO A 7 5.87 -7.50 15.09
CA PRO A 7 4.98 -8.13 14.13
C PRO A 7 5.38 -7.75 12.71
N THR A 8 5.45 -8.75 11.83
CA THR A 8 5.89 -8.63 10.43
C THR A 8 4.76 -8.11 9.52
N LEU A 9 3.51 -8.16 10.00
CA LEU A 9 2.32 -7.68 9.32
C LEU A 9 1.33 -7.10 10.35
N VAL A 10 0.84 -5.90 10.09
CA VAL A 10 -0.20 -5.24 10.89
C VAL A 10 -1.31 -4.81 9.95
N VAL A 11 -2.55 -5.23 10.25
CA VAL A 11 -3.72 -4.92 9.42
C VAL A 11 -4.66 -4.01 10.21
N PHE A 12 -4.96 -2.84 9.65
CA PHE A 12 -5.89 -1.88 10.23
C PHE A 12 -7.30 -2.10 9.67
N LEU A 13 -8.21 -2.64 10.49
CA LEU A 13 -9.59 -2.95 10.12
C LEU A 13 -10.59 -2.01 10.80
N GLY A 14 -11.80 -1.90 10.25
CA GLY A 14 -12.88 -1.07 10.79
C GLY A 14 -13.74 -0.39 9.71
N ALA A 15 -14.83 0.22 10.15
CA ALA A 15 -15.81 0.88 9.27
C ALA A 15 -15.21 2.07 8.47
N GLY A 16 -15.93 2.58 7.48
CA GLY A 16 -15.54 3.78 6.74
C GLY A 16 -15.39 4.99 7.66
N GLY A 17 -14.38 5.83 7.42
CA GLY A 17 -14.21 7.10 8.16
C GLY A 17 -13.62 7.01 9.58
N VAL A 18 -13.38 5.83 10.15
CA VAL A 18 -12.85 5.67 11.52
C VAL A 18 -11.35 6.00 11.68
N GLY A 19 -10.70 6.54 10.65
CA GLY A 19 -9.28 6.95 10.73
C GLY A 19 -8.25 5.87 10.45
N LYS A 20 -8.63 4.72 9.84
CA LYS A 20 -7.69 3.63 9.52
C LYS A 20 -6.46 4.09 8.73
N THR A 21 -6.67 4.87 7.67
CA THR A 21 -5.59 5.40 6.83
C THR A 21 -4.63 6.24 7.66
N THR A 22 -5.16 7.17 8.45
CA THR A 22 -4.38 8.04 9.34
C THR A 22 -3.57 7.23 10.35
N LEU A 23 -4.20 6.24 11.00
CA LEU A 23 -3.54 5.41 12.01
C LEU A 23 -2.47 4.51 11.38
N SER A 24 -2.75 3.93 10.22
CA SER A 24 -1.76 3.11 9.49
C SER A 24 -0.56 3.94 9.03
N ALA A 25 -0.78 5.17 8.57
CA ALA A 25 0.27 6.10 8.17
C ALA A 25 1.13 6.53 9.36
N SER A 26 0.51 6.95 10.46
CA SER A 26 1.24 7.39 11.65
C SER A 26 2.01 6.25 12.30
N TYR A 27 1.42 5.06 12.39
CA TYR A 27 2.08 3.87 12.91
C TYR A 27 3.29 3.49 12.05
N SER A 28 3.15 3.51 10.72
CA SER A 28 4.24 3.16 9.82
C SER A 28 5.40 4.17 9.86
N ALA A 29 5.07 5.47 9.96
CA ALA A 29 6.06 6.52 10.15
C ALA A 29 6.80 6.36 11.48
N TYR A 30 6.07 6.07 12.56
CA TYR A 30 6.67 5.78 13.87
C TYR A 30 7.64 4.60 13.86
N LEU A 31 7.37 3.56 13.08
CA LEU A 31 8.31 2.45 12.92
C LEU A 31 9.56 2.87 12.14
N ALA A 32 9.40 3.65 11.07
CA ALA A 32 10.55 4.22 10.36
C ALA A 32 11.42 5.09 11.28
N GLU A 33 10.82 5.92 12.13
CA GLU A 33 11.54 6.71 13.15
C GLU A 33 12.38 5.86 14.10
N ARG A 34 11.96 4.62 14.37
CA ARG A 34 12.70 3.68 15.23
C ARG A 34 13.76 2.87 14.48
N GLY A 35 14.07 3.23 13.23
CA GLY A 35 15.09 2.59 12.41
C GLY A 35 14.56 1.40 11.58
N TYR A 36 13.25 1.14 11.58
CA TYR A 36 12.70 0.00 10.84
C TYR A 36 12.46 0.32 9.37
N ARG A 37 12.62 -0.70 8.52
CA ARG A 37 12.19 -0.67 7.13
C ARG A 37 10.72 -1.07 7.06
N THR A 38 9.85 -0.09 6.83
CA THR A 38 8.40 -0.24 6.93
C THR A 38 7.73 -0.10 5.57
N GLY A 39 6.78 -0.98 5.27
CA GLY A 39 5.93 -0.92 4.11
C GLY A 39 4.49 -0.57 4.51
N LEU A 40 3.85 0.32 3.76
CA LEU A 40 2.46 0.72 3.95
C LEU A 40 1.68 0.51 2.66
N ILE A 41 0.67 -0.36 2.70
CA ILE A 41 -0.17 -0.69 1.55
C ILE A 41 -1.57 -0.13 1.79
N SER A 42 -2.11 0.59 0.81
CA SER A 42 -3.48 1.11 0.82
C SER A 42 -4.21 0.73 -0.46
N ILE A 43 -5.51 0.45 -0.33
CA ILE A 43 -6.45 0.25 -1.44
C ILE A 43 -7.45 1.41 -1.56
N ASP A 44 -7.21 2.52 -0.85
CA ASP A 44 -8.17 3.61 -0.71
C ASP A 44 -8.36 4.40 -2.02
N PRO A 45 -9.56 4.36 -2.64
CA PRO A 45 -9.81 5.05 -3.92
C PRO A 45 -9.71 6.58 -3.79
N ALA A 46 -9.88 7.12 -2.59
CA ALA A 46 -9.86 8.56 -2.34
C ALA A 46 -8.44 9.15 -2.24
N LYS A 47 -7.39 8.35 -2.47
CA LYS A 47 -5.97 8.79 -2.41
C LYS A 47 -5.59 9.46 -1.07
N ARG A 48 -6.29 9.18 0.04
CA ARG A 48 -6.03 9.83 1.34
C ARG A 48 -4.62 9.58 1.85
N LEU A 49 -4.03 8.43 1.50
CA LEU A 49 -2.63 8.17 1.80
C LEU A 49 -1.70 9.19 1.14
N GLN A 50 -1.93 9.52 -0.13
CA GLN A 50 -1.13 10.54 -0.83
C GLN A 50 -1.26 11.89 -0.12
N SER A 51 -2.48 12.28 0.28
CA SER A 51 -2.71 13.51 1.03
C SER A 51 -1.97 13.52 2.38
N ALA A 52 -1.91 12.39 3.08
CA ALA A 52 -1.17 12.28 4.34
C ALA A 52 0.34 12.46 4.18
N PHE A 53 0.89 12.21 2.99
CA PHE A 53 2.33 12.32 2.67
C PHE A 53 2.62 13.48 1.70
N GLY A 54 1.88 14.58 1.83
CA GLY A 54 2.16 15.84 1.11
C GLY A 54 1.79 15.82 -0.38
N GLY A 55 0.89 14.93 -0.80
CA GLY A 55 0.37 14.87 -2.16
C GLY A 55 1.33 14.22 -3.17
N ARG A 56 2.41 13.59 -2.72
CA ARG A 56 3.29 12.82 -3.61
C ARG A 56 2.51 11.68 -4.26
N ALA A 57 2.76 11.47 -5.55
CA ALA A 57 2.24 10.31 -6.26
C ALA A 57 2.82 9.04 -5.61
N ILE A 58 1.94 8.12 -5.25
CA ILE A 58 2.28 6.80 -4.71
C ILE A 58 1.88 5.77 -5.77
N THR A 59 2.85 4.98 -6.23
CA THR A 59 2.66 3.98 -7.30
C THR A 59 2.43 2.57 -6.73
N GLU A 60 2.03 1.63 -7.59
CA GLU A 60 1.88 0.23 -7.22
C GLU A 60 3.23 -0.45 -6.90
N GLU A 61 4.33 -0.01 -7.51
CA GLU A 61 5.68 -0.56 -7.31
C GLU A 61 6.30 -0.13 -5.97
N GLY A 62 5.67 0.83 -5.29
CA GLY A 62 6.09 1.33 -4.00
C GLY A 62 7.00 2.53 -4.10
N SER A 63 6.53 3.66 -3.57
CA SER A 63 7.25 4.93 -3.54
C SER A 63 7.86 5.18 -2.16
N LEU A 64 9.03 5.79 -2.11
CA LEU A 64 9.61 6.26 -0.85
C LEU A 64 8.80 7.45 -0.35
N LEU A 65 8.23 7.31 0.85
CA LEU A 65 7.41 8.36 1.47
C LEU A 65 8.22 9.18 2.47
N TYR A 66 9.06 8.50 3.25
CA TYR A 66 9.80 9.09 4.35
C TYR A 66 11.09 8.32 4.64
N GLU A 67 12.16 9.04 4.97
CA GLU A 67 13.42 8.53 5.50
C GLU A 67 13.68 9.22 6.84
N ALA A 68 13.91 8.43 7.87
CA ALA A 68 14.19 8.93 9.22
C ALA A 68 15.68 9.11 9.43
N ASP A 69 16.06 10.04 10.31
CA ASP A 69 17.46 10.25 10.71
C ASP A 69 18.06 9.01 11.40
N SER A 70 17.22 8.15 11.96
CA SER A 70 17.61 6.85 12.53
C SER A 70 18.00 5.81 11.48
N GLY A 71 17.91 6.14 10.19
CA GLY A 71 18.19 5.25 9.07
C GLY A 71 17.02 4.33 8.68
N GLY A 72 15.88 4.45 9.35
CA GLY A 72 14.66 3.73 8.97
C GLY A 72 13.97 4.37 7.76
N THR A 73 13.13 3.58 7.07
CA THR A 73 12.49 4.01 5.83
C THR A 73 11.02 3.63 5.81
N LEU A 74 10.17 4.49 5.28
CA LEU A 74 8.79 4.18 4.97
C LEU A 74 8.56 4.21 3.46
N ARG A 75 8.16 3.07 2.91
CA ARG A 75 7.68 2.97 1.53
C ARG A 75 6.18 2.73 1.51
N GLY A 76 5.48 3.44 0.63
CA GLY A 76 4.04 3.34 0.44
C GLY A 76 3.70 2.76 -0.92
N CYS A 77 2.68 1.93 -0.98
CA CYS A 77 2.09 1.40 -2.21
C CYS A 77 0.58 1.70 -2.19
N MET A 78 0.08 2.19 -3.31
CA MET A 78 -1.36 2.31 -3.55
C MET A 78 -1.75 1.23 -4.55
N LEU A 79 -2.56 0.26 -4.12
CA LEU A 79 -3.06 -0.79 -5.00
C LEU A 79 -4.30 -0.29 -5.73
N ASP A 80 -4.29 -0.47 -7.04
CA ASP A 80 -5.41 -0.33 -7.94
C ASP A 80 -5.87 -1.73 -8.37
N LEU A 81 -7.15 -2.05 -8.14
CA LEU A 81 -7.66 -3.39 -8.37
C LEU A 81 -7.50 -3.83 -9.85
N SER A 82 -7.82 -2.93 -10.78
CA SER A 82 -7.76 -3.21 -12.22
C SER A 82 -6.32 -3.44 -12.68
N SER A 83 -5.39 -2.59 -12.25
CA SER A 83 -3.97 -2.70 -12.58
C SER A 83 -3.33 -3.94 -11.94
N THR A 84 -3.65 -4.20 -10.68
CA THR A 84 -3.21 -5.40 -9.96
C THR A 84 -3.73 -6.67 -10.65
N LEU A 85 -4.99 -6.68 -11.09
CA LEU A 85 -5.57 -7.82 -11.80
C LEU A 85 -4.91 -8.03 -13.18
N ARG A 86 -4.71 -6.97 -13.96
CA ARG A 86 -3.97 -7.05 -15.25
C ARG A 86 -2.58 -7.63 -15.06
N ARG A 87 -1.85 -7.16 -14.05
CA ARG A 87 -0.52 -7.66 -13.72
C ARG A 87 -0.54 -9.16 -13.41
N TRP A 88 -1.53 -9.61 -12.64
CA TRP A 88 -1.66 -11.03 -12.30
C TRP A 88 -2.00 -11.89 -13.53
N ILE A 89 -2.96 -11.48 -14.36
CA ILE A 89 -3.36 -12.19 -15.59
C ILE A 89 -2.16 -12.41 -16.51
N ARG A 90 -1.33 -11.38 -16.70
CA ARG A 90 -0.11 -11.46 -17.52
C ARG A 90 0.94 -12.38 -16.89
N ALA A 91 1.09 -12.35 -15.57
CA ALA A 91 2.03 -13.23 -14.86
C ALA A 91 1.65 -14.72 -14.98
N GLU A 92 0.35 -15.02 -15.06
CA GLU A 92 -0.16 -16.38 -15.27
C GLU A 92 -0.18 -16.82 -16.75
N GLY A 93 0.29 -15.96 -17.67
CA GLY A 93 0.41 -16.30 -19.09
C GLY A 93 -0.91 -16.39 -19.85
N LEU A 94 -1.96 -15.72 -19.38
CA LEU A 94 -3.22 -15.63 -20.13
C LEU A 94 -3.05 -14.71 -21.34
N GLU A 95 -3.26 -15.27 -22.54
CA GLU A 95 -3.12 -14.60 -23.84
C GLU A 95 -3.95 -13.30 -23.94
N ALA A 96 -3.49 -12.34 -24.75
CA ALA A 96 -4.05 -10.98 -24.86
C ALA A 96 -5.57 -10.93 -25.12
N GLU A 97 -6.13 -11.89 -25.86
CA GLU A 97 -7.57 -11.99 -26.13
C GLU A 97 -8.40 -12.22 -24.84
N HIS A 98 -7.86 -12.96 -23.86
CA HIS A 98 -8.51 -13.16 -22.57
C HIS A 98 -8.48 -11.88 -21.72
N GLU A 99 -7.39 -11.11 -21.78
CA GLU A 99 -7.31 -9.80 -21.12
C GLU A 99 -8.35 -8.84 -21.72
N GLU A 100 -8.43 -8.73 -23.05
CA GLU A 100 -9.41 -7.86 -23.72
C GLU A 100 -10.85 -8.25 -23.35
N ARG A 101 -11.19 -9.54 -23.40
CA ARG A 101 -12.54 -10.03 -23.06
C ARG A 101 -12.92 -9.75 -21.61
N LEU A 102 -11.98 -9.91 -20.66
CA LEU A 102 -12.26 -9.69 -19.24
C LEU A 102 -12.55 -8.21 -18.95
N PHE A 103 -11.75 -7.31 -19.50
CA PHE A 103 -11.92 -5.87 -19.28
C PHE A 103 -12.96 -5.20 -20.18
N ALA A 104 -13.46 -5.92 -21.20
CA ALA A 104 -14.66 -5.51 -21.95
C ALA A 104 -15.98 -5.86 -21.22
N HIS A 105 -15.92 -6.70 -20.16
CA HIS A 105 -17.10 -7.08 -19.41
C HIS A 105 -17.64 -5.89 -18.59
N PRO A 106 -18.95 -5.59 -18.58
CA PRO A 106 -19.53 -4.42 -17.90
C PRO A 106 -19.36 -4.37 -16.37
N LEU A 107 -18.76 -5.39 -15.78
CA LEU A 107 -18.50 -5.49 -14.32
C LEU A 107 -17.07 -5.09 -13.96
N PHE A 108 -16.23 -4.83 -14.97
CA PHE A 108 -14.87 -4.29 -14.87
C PHE A 108 -14.82 -2.90 -15.53
#